data_AF-A0A352S0C3-F1
#
_entry.id   AF-A0A352S0C3-F1
#
_cell.length_a   1.000
_cell.length_b   1.000
_cell.length_c   1.000
_cell.angle_alpha   90.00
_cell.angle_beta   90.00
_cell.angle_gamma   90.00
#
_symmetry.space_group_name_H-M   'P 1'
#
loop_
_entity.id
_entity.type
_entity.pdbx_description
1 polymer ?
#
loop_
_entity_poly.entity_id
_entity_poly.type
_entity_poly.pdbx_seq_one_letter_code
_entity_poly.pdbx_strand_id
1 'polypeptide(L)'
;GEKTFVNPRNAAAGSLRQLDPRITAKRPLSFFAYGVGEMEGVDRPVTHSAMLDGFAKLGLPVCDERRVVRGAQGLLAFHREVGERRDQLPYDIDGVVYKVNAIAEQEQLGFVSRAPRFALAHKFPAQEMTTTVEDIEVQVGRTGAITPVARLAPVFVGGVTVTNATLHNEDEIRRKDVHIGDTVIVRRAGDVIPEVVAVVLERRPADARA
;
A
#
# COMPACT_ATOMS: atom_id res chain seq x y z
N GLY A 1 -6.61 24.53 -14.99
CA GLY A 1 -5.42 24.11 -14.24
C GLY A 1 -5.27 22.62 -14.36
N GLU A 2 -4.06 22.09 -14.53
CA GLU A 2 -3.84 20.65 -14.55
C GLU A 2 -4.25 20.02 -13.21
N LYS A 3 -4.82 18.81 -13.26
CA LYS A 3 -5.27 18.09 -12.07
C LYS A 3 -4.03 17.64 -11.28
N THR A 4 -3.83 18.20 -10.09
CA THR A 4 -2.73 17.83 -9.20
C THR A 4 -2.88 16.36 -8.79
N PHE A 5 -1.87 15.53 -9.07
CA PHE A 5 -1.88 14.14 -8.64
C PHE A 5 -1.59 14.06 -7.15
N VAL A 6 -2.34 13.21 -6.46
CA VAL A 6 -2.29 13.15 -5.00
C VAL A 6 -1.10 12.31 -4.51
N ASN A 7 -0.70 11.24 -5.21
CA ASN A 7 0.47 10.44 -4.83
C ASN A 7 1.21 9.89 -6.07
N PRO A 8 2.46 9.41 -5.93
CA PRO A 8 3.24 8.89 -7.05
C PRO A 8 2.57 7.72 -7.79
N ARG A 9 1.84 6.85 -7.08
CA ARG A 9 1.08 5.74 -7.69
C ARG A 9 0.03 6.25 -8.69
N ASN A 10 -0.77 7.22 -8.27
CA ASN A 10 -1.83 7.81 -9.09
C ASN A 10 -1.23 8.69 -10.20
N ALA A 11 -0.12 9.39 -9.92
CA ALA A 11 0.62 10.15 -10.91
C ALA A 11 1.17 9.26 -12.03
N ALA A 12 1.79 8.13 -11.69
CA ALA A 12 2.30 7.18 -12.65
C ALA A 12 1.18 6.55 -13.50
N ALA A 13 0.11 6.07 -12.86
CA ALA A 13 -1.03 5.48 -13.57
C ALA A 13 -1.71 6.46 -14.53
N GLY A 14 -1.94 7.70 -14.09
CA GLY A 14 -2.53 8.74 -14.93
C GLY A 14 -1.59 9.18 -16.05
N SER A 15 -0.28 9.24 -15.79
CA SER A 15 0.74 9.58 -16.80
C SER A 15 0.88 8.51 -17.87
N LEU A 16 0.75 7.22 -17.51
CA LEU A 16 0.88 6.12 -18.47
C LEU A 16 -0.36 5.95 -19.35
N ARG A 17 -1.55 6.20 -18.79
CA ARG A 17 -2.86 6.00 -19.46
C ARG A 17 -3.31 7.23 -20.26
N GLN A 18 -2.42 7.78 -21.07
CA GLN A 18 -2.74 8.89 -21.97
C GLN A 18 -3.08 8.37 -23.36
N LEU A 19 -4.08 8.96 -24.01
CA LEU A 19 -4.39 8.67 -25.42
C LEU A 19 -3.27 9.13 -26.35
N ASP A 20 -2.68 10.29 -26.04
CA ASP A 20 -1.52 10.81 -26.78
C ASP A 20 -0.22 10.44 -26.04
N PRO A 21 0.62 9.55 -26.62
CA PRO A 21 1.86 9.10 -25.98
C PRO A 21 2.89 10.22 -25.79
N ARG A 22 2.77 11.33 -26.53
CA ARG A 22 3.66 12.50 -26.37
C ARG A 22 3.46 13.19 -25.03
N ILE A 23 2.30 13.00 -24.39
CA ILE A 23 2.06 13.48 -23.02
C ILE A 23 2.85 12.61 -22.04
N THR A 24 2.76 11.28 -22.18
CA THR A 24 3.53 10.31 -21.38
C THR A 24 5.03 10.55 -21.49
N ALA A 25 5.53 10.82 -22.70
CA ALA A 25 6.96 11.06 -22.96
C ALA A 25 7.54 12.26 -22.21
N LYS A 26 6.70 13.22 -21.79
CA LYS A 26 7.11 14.39 -20.98
C LYS A 26 7.15 14.10 -19.48
N ARG A 27 6.74 12.89 -19.04
CA ARG A 27 6.67 12.50 -17.64
C ARG A 27 7.88 11.61 -17.31
N PRO A 28 8.57 11.82 -16.18
CA PRO A 28 9.77 11.06 -15.81
C PRO A 28 9.40 9.67 -15.25
N LEU A 29 8.73 8.84 -16.07
CA LEU A 29 8.37 7.48 -15.69
C LEU A 29 9.59 6.58 -15.70
N SER A 30 9.70 5.73 -14.69
CA SER A 30 10.73 4.69 -14.55
C SER A 30 10.08 3.33 -14.27
N PHE A 31 10.86 2.27 -14.42
CA PHE A 31 10.37 0.88 -14.33
C PHE A 31 11.38 0.00 -13.61
N PHE A 32 10.88 -1.05 -12.93
CA PHE A 32 11.69 -2.16 -12.44
C PHE A 32 11.03 -3.48 -12.81
N ALA A 33 11.78 -4.38 -13.46
CA ALA A 33 11.37 -5.74 -13.72
C ALA A 33 11.46 -6.58 -12.43
N TYR A 34 10.43 -7.39 -12.16
CA TYR A 34 10.35 -8.20 -10.93
C TYR A 34 9.82 -9.63 -11.14
N GLY A 35 9.55 -10.05 -12.37
CA GLY A 35 9.02 -11.37 -12.67
C GLY A 35 8.75 -11.57 -14.16
N VAL A 36 8.33 -12.78 -14.50
CA VAL A 36 7.99 -13.18 -15.87
C VAL A 36 6.54 -13.66 -15.91
N GLY A 37 5.85 -13.40 -17.03
CA GLY A 37 4.53 -13.97 -17.32
C GLY A 37 4.69 -15.25 -18.14
N GLU A 38 4.98 -15.08 -19.42
CA GLU A 38 5.18 -16.15 -20.38
C GLU A 38 6.66 -16.28 -20.77
N MET A 39 7.12 -17.51 -21.00
CA MET A 39 8.50 -17.82 -21.34
C MET A 39 8.51 -19.04 -22.26
N GLU A 40 8.89 -18.85 -23.52
CA GLU A 40 8.91 -19.87 -24.56
C GLU A 40 10.31 -19.95 -25.19
N GLY A 41 10.75 -21.15 -25.55
CA GLY A 41 12.00 -21.37 -26.30
C GLY A 41 13.29 -21.13 -25.51
N VAL A 42 13.22 -21.02 -24.17
CA VAL A 42 14.36 -20.79 -23.28
C VAL A 42 14.18 -21.54 -21.96
N ASP A 43 15.28 -22.02 -21.39
CA ASP A 43 15.26 -22.70 -20.10
C ASP A 43 14.92 -21.75 -18.97
N ARG A 44 13.97 -22.13 -18.11
CA ARG A 44 13.63 -21.35 -16.93
C ARG A 44 14.81 -21.29 -15.95
N PRO A 45 15.12 -20.11 -15.38
CA PRO A 45 16.12 -20.00 -14.33
C PRO A 45 15.76 -20.88 -13.14
N VAL A 46 16.76 -21.47 -12.49
CA VAL A 46 16.56 -22.31 -11.30
C VAL A 46 16.05 -21.49 -10.11
N THR A 47 16.41 -20.21 -10.05
CA THR A 47 16.02 -19.31 -8.96
C THR A 47 15.48 -17.97 -9.45
N HIS A 48 14.63 -17.34 -8.63
CA HIS A 48 14.09 -16.02 -8.89
C HIS A 48 15.19 -14.95 -8.92
N SER A 49 16.20 -15.07 -8.06
CA SER A 49 17.39 -14.20 -8.11
C SER A 49 18.14 -14.31 -9.44
N ALA A 50 18.40 -15.53 -9.93
CA ALA A 50 19.03 -15.72 -11.24
C ALA A 50 18.18 -15.17 -12.40
N MET A 51 16.85 -15.22 -12.29
CA MET A 51 15.93 -14.58 -13.25
C MET A 51 16.12 -13.06 -13.27
N LEU A 52 16.16 -12.41 -12.10
CA LEU A 52 16.38 -10.97 -11.99
C LEU A 52 17.76 -10.56 -12.51
N ASP A 53 18.80 -11.35 -12.23
CA ASP A 53 20.14 -11.10 -12.77
C ASP A 53 20.17 -11.29 -14.30
N GLY A 54 19.37 -12.22 -14.83
CA GLY A 54 19.14 -12.36 -16.28
C GLY A 54 18.50 -11.13 -16.90
N PHE A 55 17.49 -10.55 -16.26
CA PHE A 55 16.87 -9.29 -16.70
C PHE A 55 17.89 -8.15 -16.75
N ALA A 56 18.71 -8.00 -15.71
CA ALA A 56 19.76 -6.99 -15.68
C ALA A 56 20.77 -7.17 -16.83
N LYS A 57 21.18 -8.41 -17.13
CA LYS A 57 22.06 -8.73 -18.26
C LYS A 57 21.45 -8.39 -19.63
N LEU A 58 20.12 -8.44 -19.75
CA LEU A 58 19.38 -8.03 -20.94
C LEU A 58 19.17 -6.51 -21.04
N GLY A 59 19.65 -5.73 -20.06
CA GLY A 59 19.46 -4.28 -20.00
C GLY A 59 18.09 -3.85 -19.46
N LEU A 60 17.30 -4.77 -18.91
CA LEU A 60 16.07 -4.40 -18.21
C LEU A 60 16.43 -3.82 -16.82
N PRO A 61 15.85 -2.69 -16.41
CA PRO A 61 16.05 -2.15 -15.08
C PRO A 61 15.53 -3.12 -14.01
N VAL A 62 16.33 -3.39 -12.98
CA VAL A 62 15.97 -4.22 -11.83
C VAL A 62 16.31 -3.46 -10.56
N CYS A 63 15.46 -3.57 -9.53
CA CYS A 63 15.68 -2.89 -8.25
C CYS A 63 17.00 -3.36 -7.59
N ASP A 64 17.82 -2.42 -7.16
CA ASP A 64 19.10 -2.69 -6.49
C ASP A 64 18.90 -3.11 -5.03
N GLU A 65 17.85 -2.62 -4.38
CA GLU A 65 17.37 -3.04 -3.06
C GLU A 65 16.70 -4.43 -3.12
N ARG A 66 17.44 -5.45 -3.57
CA ARG A 66 17.04 -6.87 -3.55
C ARG A 66 18.11 -7.70 -2.86
N ARG A 67 17.69 -8.74 -2.11
CA ARG A 67 18.63 -9.65 -1.44
C ARG A 67 18.04 -11.06 -1.33
N VAL A 68 18.89 -12.07 -1.52
CA VAL A 68 18.57 -13.44 -1.12
C VAL A 68 18.90 -13.59 0.36
N VAL A 69 17.90 -13.92 1.17
CA VAL A 69 18.04 -14.12 2.62
C VAL A 69 17.51 -15.50 3.01
N ARG A 70 17.87 -15.97 4.21
CA ARG A 70 17.46 -17.28 4.72
C ARG A 70 16.66 -17.14 6.00
N GLY A 71 15.54 -17.86 6.07
CA GLY A 71 14.68 -17.94 7.25
C GLY A 71 13.98 -16.63 7.62
N ALA A 72 13.08 -16.71 8.60
CA ALA A 72 12.29 -15.56 9.06
C ALA A 72 13.16 -14.41 9.58
N GLN A 73 14.26 -14.71 10.27
CA GLN A 73 15.17 -13.70 10.79
C GLN A 73 15.80 -12.86 9.67
N GLY A 74 16.25 -13.51 8.57
CA GLY A 74 16.79 -12.81 7.42
C GLY A 74 15.77 -11.91 6.73
N LEU A 75 14.52 -12.37 6.62
CA LEU A 75 13.42 -11.58 6.07
C LEU A 75 13.14 -10.34 6.93
N LEU A 76 13.00 -10.52 8.25
CA LEU A 76 12.75 -9.41 9.19
C LEU A 76 13.89 -8.40 9.25
N ALA A 77 15.15 -8.86 9.17
CA ALA A 77 16.31 -7.97 9.10
C ALA A 77 16.29 -7.11 7.83
N PHE A 78 16.01 -7.73 6.67
CA PHE A 78 15.88 -7.01 5.41
C PHE A 78 14.74 -5.98 5.43
N HIS A 79 13.57 -6.33 5.99
CA HIS A 79 12.47 -5.38 6.14
C HIS A 79 12.85 -4.17 7.01
N ARG A 80 13.53 -4.37 8.14
CA ARG A 80 14.01 -3.26 8.97
C ARG A 80 14.99 -2.35 8.22
N GLU A 81 16.00 -2.94 7.59
CA GLU A 81 17.02 -2.20 6.85
C GLU A 81 16.42 -1.33 5.74
N VAL A 82 15.51 -1.89 4.94
CA VAL A 82 14.80 -1.13 3.89
C VAL A 82 13.88 -0.07 4.51
N GLY A 83 13.23 -0.37 5.63
CA GLY A 83 12.39 0.58 6.36
C GLY A 83 13.16 1.80 6.86
N GLU A 84 14.37 1.62 7.38
CA GLU A 84 15.25 2.70 7.85
C GLU A 84 15.73 3.61 6.70
N ARG A 85 15.87 3.05 5.49
CA ARG A 85 16.26 3.78 4.28
C ARG A 85 15.08 4.30 3.45
N ARG A 86 13.84 4.00 3.85
CA ARG A 86 12.62 4.27 3.06
C ARG A 86 12.56 5.71 2.55
N ASP A 87 12.77 6.67 3.43
CA ASP A 87 12.65 8.11 3.11
C ASP A 87 13.85 8.66 2.33
N GLN A 88 14.89 7.84 2.11
CA GLN A 88 16.10 8.18 1.35
C GLN A 88 16.04 7.66 -0.09
N LEU A 89 15.06 6.82 -0.42
CA LEU A 89 14.90 6.28 -1.76
C LEU A 89 14.34 7.35 -2.71
N PRO A 90 14.74 7.34 -4.00
CA PRO A 90 14.23 8.30 -4.99
C PRO A 90 12.80 7.97 -5.47
N TYR A 91 12.11 7.03 -4.79
CA TYR A 91 10.76 6.57 -5.09
C TYR A 91 10.06 6.07 -3.82
N ASP A 92 8.74 6.14 -3.82
CA ASP A 92 7.93 5.63 -2.73
C ASP A 92 7.87 4.10 -2.73
N ILE A 93 7.97 3.51 -1.54
CA ILE A 93 7.66 2.09 -1.28
C ILE A 93 6.70 1.97 -0.09
N ASP A 94 5.88 0.92 -0.11
CA ASP A 94 4.90 0.60 0.92
C ASP A 94 5.24 -0.66 1.73
N GLY A 95 6.38 -1.27 1.46
CA GLY A 95 6.86 -2.48 2.11
C GLY A 95 7.90 -3.21 1.29
N VAL A 96 8.13 -4.47 1.63
CA VAL A 96 8.98 -5.40 0.87
C VAL A 96 8.18 -6.62 0.44
N VAL A 97 8.58 -7.26 -0.67
CA VAL A 97 7.97 -8.51 -1.13
C VAL A 97 8.94 -9.65 -0.91
N TYR A 98 8.53 -10.63 -0.12
CA TYR A 98 9.23 -11.89 0.01
C TYR A 98 8.75 -12.87 -1.04
N LYS A 99 9.67 -13.61 -1.66
CA LYS A 99 9.36 -14.69 -2.59
C LYS A 99 10.25 -15.88 -2.27
N VAL A 100 9.67 -17.09 -2.33
CA VAL A 100 10.46 -18.32 -2.32
C VAL A 100 11.45 -18.27 -3.49
N ASN A 101 12.74 -18.49 -3.23
CA ASN A 101 13.75 -18.23 -4.27
C ASN A 101 13.82 -19.34 -5.32
N ALA A 102 13.57 -20.61 -4.97
CA ALA A 102 13.60 -21.72 -5.90
C ALA A 102 12.34 -21.72 -6.79
N ILE A 103 12.50 -21.71 -8.12
CA ILE A 103 11.37 -21.64 -9.05
C ILE A 103 10.52 -22.93 -9.00
N ALA A 104 11.15 -24.10 -8.86
CA ALA A 104 10.43 -25.36 -8.71
C ALA A 104 9.50 -25.38 -7.48
N GLU A 105 9.92 -24.77 -6.38
CA GLU A 105 9.07 -24.63 -5.18
C GLU A 105 7.93 -23.63 -5.40
N GLN A 106 8.13 -22.55 -6.16
CA GLN A 106 7.05 -21.64 -6.54
C GLN A 106 5.97 -22.36 -7.34
N GLU A 107 6.38 -23.19 -8.31
CA GLU A 107 5.48 -23.99 -9.14
C GLU A 107 4.69 -25.00 -8.30
N GLN A 108 5.34 -25.68 -7.37
CA GLN A 108 4.69 -26.62 -6.45
C GLN A 108 3.70 -25.94 -5.50
N LEU A 109 4.06 -24.76 -4.97
CA LEU A 109 3.19 -23.99 -4.08
C LEU A 109 1.96 -23.45 -4.81
N GLY A 110 2.15 -22.99 -6.05
CA GLY A 110 1.08 -22.53 -6.93
C GLY A 110 0.38 -21.25 -6.45
N PHE A 111 -0.89 -21.11 -6.83
CA PHE A 111 -1.70 -19.92 -6.63
C PHE A 111 -3.02 -20.26 -5.93
N VAL A 112 -3.51 -19.32 -5.12
CA VAL A 112 -4.92 -19.22 -4.77
C VAL A 112 -5.61 -18.27 -5.75
N SER A 113 -6.94 -18.15 -5.69
CA SER A 113 -7.77 -17.41 -6.66
C SER A 113 -7.31 -15.99 -6.98
N ARG A 114 -6.58 -15.32 -6.07
CA ARG A 114 -6.15 -13.91 -6.23
C ARG A 114 -4.67 -13.65 -5.93
N ALA A 115 -3.90 -14.67 -5.53
CA ALA A 115 -2.53 -14.45 -5.07
C ALA A 115 -1.65 -15.72 -5.19
N PRO A 116 -0.33 -15.57 -5.38
CA PRO A 116 0.62 -16.68 -5.26
C PRO A 116 0.72 -17.16 -3.80
N ARG A 117 0.96 -18.46 -3.60
CA ARG A 117 1.26 -19.02 -2.26
C ARG A 117 2.73 -18.88 -1.87
N PHE A 118 3.59 -18.59 -2.84
CA PHE A 118 5.03 -18.49 -2.67
C PHE A 118 5.55 -17.07 -2.46
N ALA A 119 4.68 -16.07 -2.39
CA ALA A 119 5.07 -14.68 -2.20
C ALA A 119 4.16 -13.95 -1.21
N LEU A 120 4.74 -13.01 -0.47
CA LEU A 120 4.04 -12.20 0.52
C LEU A 120 4.58 -10.77 0.53
N ALA A 121 3.67 -9.80 0.52
CA ALA A 121 4.00 -8.39 0.73
C ALA A 121 3.97 -8.08 2.23
N HIS A 122 5.12 -7.74 2.80
CA HIS A 122 5.24 -7.28 4.18
C HIS A 122 5.26 -5.75 4.17
N LYS A 123 4.12 -5.15 4.51
CA LYS A 123 3.91 -3.69 4.47
C LYS A 123 4.60 -3.01 5.64
N PHE A 124 5.12 -1.81 5.40
CA PHE A 124 5.53 -0.93 6.48
C PHE A 124 4.31 -0.48 7.29
N PRO A 125 4.48 -0.12 8.57
CA PRO A 125 3.42 0.54 9.32
C PRO A 125 2.88 1.74 8.54
N ALA A 126 1.56 1.81 8.42
CA ALA A 126 0.91 2.94 7.78
C ALA A 126 1.17 4.20 8.60
N GLN A 127 1.32 5.33 7.93
CA GLN A 127 1.42 6.61 8.61
C GLN A 127 0.12 6.90 9.36
N GLU A 128 0.24 7.15 10.66
CA GLU A 128 -0.86 7.52 11.54
C GLU A 128 -0.82 9.02 11.80
N MET A 129 -1.96 9.69 11.68
CA MET A 129 -2.12 11.11 11.92
C MET A 129 -3.35 11.35 12.78
N THR A 130 -3.31 12.37 13.63
CA THR A 130 -4.47 12.77 14.43
C THR A 130 -5.30 13.80 13.69
N THR A 131 -6.62 13.69 13.76
CA THR A 131 -7.58 14.71 13.28
C THR A 131 -8.86 14.68 14.11
N THR A 132 -9.80 15.57 13.83
CA THR A 132 -11.09 15.65 14.53
C THR A 132 -12.21 14.98 13.71
N VAL A 133 -13.09 14.25 14.38
CA VAL A 133 -14.36 13.77 13.79
C VAL A 133 -15.34 14.92 13.77
N GLU A 134 -15.73 15.38 12.59
CA GLU A 134 -16.69 16.48 12.41
C GLU A 134 -18.13 15.98 12.39
N ASP A 135 -18.36 14.78 11.83
CA ASP A 135 -19.67 14.15 11.74
C ASP A 135 -19.54 12.64 11.50
N ILE A 136 -20.62 11.88 11.67
CA ILE A 136 -20.70 10.47 11.30
C ILE A 136 -21.90 10.25 10.40
N GLU A 137 -21.62 9.91 9.14
CA GLU A 137 -22.65 9.58 8.16
C GLU A 137 -22.84 8.08 8.02
N VAL A 138 -24.02 7.69 7.56
CA VAL A 138 -24.37 6.29 7.32
C VAL A 138 -24.60 6.06 5.84
N GLN A 139 -23.87 5.12 5.25
CA GLN A 139 -23.99 4.73 3.85
C GLN A 139 -24.66 3.37 3.70
N VAL A 140 -25.58 3.26 2.74
CA VAL A 140 -26.22 1.98 2.41
C VAL A 140 -25.55 1.38 1.18
N GLY A 141 -24.87 0.25 1.38
CA GLY A 141 -24.20 -0.49 0.32
C GLY A 141 -25.17 -1.20 -0.61
N ARG A 142 -24.66 -1.68 -1.76
CA ARG A 142 -25.46 -2.37 -2.80
C ARG A 142 -26.21 -3.61 -2.31
N THR A 143 -25.73 -4.25 -1.24
CA THR A 143 -26.35 -5.42 -0.62
C THR A 143 -27.23 -5.06 0.59
N GLY A 144 -27.51 -3.77 0.82
CA GLY A 144 -28.22 -3.28 2.01
C GLY A 144 -27.36 -3.12 3.26
N ALA A 145 -26.05 -3.37 3.17
CA ALA A 145 -25.13 -3.21 4.30
C ALA A 145 -25.05 -1.74 4.74
N ILE A 146 -25.29 -1.48 6.02
CA ILE A 146 -25.26 -0.15 6.62
C ILE A 146 -23.84 0.09 7.16
N THR A 147 -23.11 1.01 6.53
CA THR A 147 -21.70 1.28 6.84
C THR A 147 -21.55 2.70 7.38
N PRO A 148 -21.08 2.88 8.63
CA PRO A 148 -20.78 4.19 9.16
C PRO A 148 -19.45 4.74 8.64
N VAL A 149 -19.42 6.05 8.37
CA VAL A 149 -18.28 6.77 7.82
C VAL A 149 -18.09 8.07 8.60
N ALA A 150 -16.91 8.24 9.21
CA ALA A 150 -16.54 9.48 9.87
C ALA A 150 -16.19 10.55 8.83
N ARG A 151 -16.84 11.71 8.91
CA ARG A 151 -16.38 12.97 8.31
C ARG A 151 -15.30 13.54 9.22
N LEU A 152 -14.16 13.87 8.62
CA LEU A 152 -12.97 14.29 9.34
C LEU A 152 -12.58 15.69 8.92
N ALA A 153 -12.09 16.47 9.88
CA ALA A 153 -11.33 17.67 9.58
C ALA A 153 -10.17 17.27 8.64
N PRO A 154 -9.92 18.01 7.54
CA PRO A 154 -8.95 17.61 6.52
C PRO A 154 -7.55 17.35 7.12
N VAL A 155 -7.03 16.14 6.91
CA VAL A 155 -5.71 15.74 7.41
C VAL A 155 -4.90 15.06 6.31
N PHE A 156 -3.61 15.38 6.21
CA PHE A 156 -2.72 14.78 5.22
C PHE A 156 -2.10 13.49 5.75
N VAL A 157 -2.43 12.34 5.15
CA VAL A 157 -2.01 11.01 5.61
C VAL A 157 -1.51 10.18 4.42
N GLY A 158 -0.26 9.71 4.45
CA GLY A 158 0.26 8.82 3.41
C GLY A 158 0.12 9.40 2.00
N GLY A 159 0.52 10.67 1.85
CA GLY A 159 0.51 11.40 0.58
C GLY A 159 -0.83 11.96 0.14
N VAL A 160 -1.95 11.71 0.84
CA VAL A 160 -3.27 12.21 0.41
C VAL A 160 -3.99 12.96 1.53
N THR A 161 -4.76 14.00 1.17
CA THR A 161 -5.70 14.63 2.09
C THR A 161 -6.90 13.71 2.31
N VAL A 162 -7.08 13.27 3.55
CA VAL A 162 -8.18 12.46 4.02
C VAL A 162 -9.21 13.37 4.68
N THR A 163 -10.47 13.28 4.24
CA THR A 163 -11.63 13.94 4.84
C THR A 163 -12.70 12.95 5.27
N ASN A 164 -12.48 11.66 5.02
CA ASN A 164 -13.41 10.58 5.31
C ASN A 164 -12.64 9.35 5.74
N ALA A 165 -13.11 8.66 6.77
CA ALA A 165 -12.58 7.37 7.19
C ALA A 165 -13.69 6.40 7.54
N THR A 166 -13.50 5.12 7.19
CA THR A 166 -14.44 4.08 7.57
C THR A 166 -14.41 3.86 9.09
N LEU A 167 -15.59 3.64 9.67
CA LEU A 167 -15.76 3.11 11.03
C LEU A 167 -16.09 1.61 11.02
N HIS A 168 -16.07 0.98 9.84
CA HIS A 168 -16.35 -0.43 9.55
C HIS A 168 -17.80 -0.84 9.81
N ASN A 169 -18.26 -0.81 11.05
CA ASN A 169 -19.61 -1.20 11.46
C ASN A 169 -19.95 -0.61 12.84
N GLU A 170 -21.20 -0.80 13.29
CA GLU A 170 -21.66 -0.27 14.58
C GLU A 170 -20.88 -0.83 15.78
N ASP A 171 -20.52 -2.12 15.75
CA ASP A 171 -19.75 -2.75 16.83
C ASP A 171 -18.36 -2.11 16.97
N GLU A 172 -17.72 -1.76 15.86
CA GLU A 172 -16.43 -1.07 15.85
C GLU A 172 -16.52 0.37 16.38
N ILE A 173 -17.62 1.08 16.12
CA ILE A 173 -17.88 2.39 16.74
C ILE A 173 -17.95 2.25 18.25
N ARG A 174 -18.79 1.32 18.72
CA ARG A 174 -18.99 1.09 20.17
C ARG A 174 -17.71 0.62 20.84
N ARG A 175 -16.95 -0.27 20.19
CA ARG A 175 -15.68 -0.79 20.71
C ARG A 175 -14.61 0.29 20.83
N LYS A 176 -14.54 1.21 19.86
CA LYS A 176 -13.59 2.33 19.87
C LYS A 176 -14.10 3.56 20.61
N ASP A 177 -15.37 3.55 21.00
CA ASP A 177 -16.08 4.63 21.67
C ASP A 177 -15.95 5.96 20.89
N VAL A 178 -16.19 5.94 19.57
CA VAL A 178 -16.00 7.13 18.72
C VAL A 178 -17.19 8.07 18.82
N HIS A 179 -16.95 9.32 19.18
CA HIS A 179 -17.96 10.38 19.20
C HIS A 179 -17.65 11.49 18.18
N ILE A 180 -18.70 12.19 17.73
CA ILE A 180 -18.57 13.43 16.97
C ILE A 180 -17.90 14.48 17.86
N GLY A 181 -16.84 15.12 17.35
CA GLY A 181 -15.98 16.06 18.07
C GLY A 181 -14.69 15.44 18.62
N ASP A 182 -14.57 14.11 18.62
CA ASP A 182 -13.36 13.45 19.13
C ASP A 182 -12.12 13.75 18.28
N THR A 183 -10.97 13.84 18.96
CA THR A 183 -9.67 13.69 18.31
C THR A 183 -9.40 12.20 18.10
N VAL A 184 -9.18 11.78 16.85
CA VAL A 184 -8.96 10.38 16.46
C VAL A 184 -7.63 10.21 15.74
N ILE A 185 -7.05 9.02 15.87
CA ILE A 185 -5.92 8.57 15.08
C ILE A 185 -6.46 7.92 13.80
N VAL A 186 -5.99 8.39 12.65
CA VAL A 186 -6.41 7.95 11.33
C VAL A 186 -5.19 7.45 10.56
N ARG A 187 -5.36 6.37 9.81
CA ARG A 187 -4.35 5.85 8.90
C ARG A 187 -4.98 5.37 7.60
N ARG A 188 -4.16 5.06 6.61
CA ARG A 188 -4.60 4.42 5.35
C ARG A 188 -4.29 2.93 5.39
N ALA A 189 -5.31 2.10 5.59
CA ALA A 189 -5.19 0.64 5.54
C ALA A 189 -4.71 0.21 4.15
N GLY A 190 -3.58 -0.50 4.12
CA GLY A 190 -2.92 -0.95 2.89
C GLY A 190 -2.60 0.19 1.90
N ASP A 191 -2.39 1.41 2.40
CA ASP A 191 -2.18 2.65 1.63
C ASP A 191 -3.31 2.99 0.64
N VAL A 192 -4.53 2.51 0.89
CA VAL A 192 -5.69 2.78 0.04
C VAL A 192 -6.82 3.39 0.85
N ILE A 193 -7.35 2.68 1.84
CA ILE A 193 -8.63 3.00 2.49
C ILE A 193 -8.36 3.68 3.84
N PRO A 194 -8.77 4.94 4.05
CA PRO A 194 -8.63 5.57 5.36
C PRO A 194 -9.56 4.95 6.39
N GLU A 195 -9.04 4.68 7.60
CA GLU A 195 -9.79 4.14 8.73
C GLU A 195 -9.45 4.88 10.03
N VAL A 196 -10.41 4.95 10.95
CA VAL A 196 -10.17 5.38 12.33
C VAL A 196 -9.56 4.22 13.11
N VAL A 197 -8.37 4.44 13.67
CA VAL A 197 -7.61 3.44 14.44
C VAL A 197 -8.08 3.42 15.89
N ALA A 198 -8.08 4.60 16.53
CA ALA A 198 -8.42 4.77 17.93
C ALA A 198 -8.81 6.23 18.21
N VAL A 199 -9.53 6.45 19.31
CA VAL A 199 -9.80 7.78 19.85
C VAL A 199 -8.66 8.18 20.80
N VAL A 200 -8.23 9.44 20.72
CA VAL A 200 -7.32 10.04 21.70
C VAL A 200 -8.15 10.54 22.89
N LEU A 201 -8.54 9.62 23.77
CA LEU A 201 -9.50 9.88 24.86
C LEU A 201 -9.09 11.05 25.76
N GLU A 202 -7.79 11.25 25.97
CA GLU A 202 -7.24 12.36 26.76
C GLU A 202 -7.56 13.75 26.17
N ARG A 203 -7.93 13.81 24.89
CA ARG A 203 -8.28 15.04 24.17
C ARG A 203 -9.76 15.12 23.83
N ARG A 204 -10.61 14.27 24.42
CA ARG A 204 -12.05 14.32 24.20
C ARG A 204 -12.61 15.62 24.77
N PRO A 205 -13.24 16.48 23.95
CA PRO A 205 -13.87 17.68 24.46
C PRO A 205 -15.16 17.33 25.20
N ALA A 206 -15.56 18.17 26.16
CA ALA A 206 -16.72 17.91 27.01
C ALA A 206 -18.06 17.91 26.26
N ASP A 207 -18.09 18.52 25.08
CA ASP A 207 -19.26 18.61 24.18
C ASP A 207 -19.25 17.56 23.05
N ALA A 208 -18.38 16.54 23.13
CA ALA A 208 -18.41 15.42 22.21
C ALA A 208 -19.76 14.69 22.25
N ARG A 209 -20.29 14.34 21.08
CA ARG A 209 -21.63 13.74 20.93
C ARG A 209 -21.55 12.31 20.43
N ALA A 210 -22.22 11.40 21.12
CA ALA A 210 -22.36 10.01 20.70
C ALA A 210 -23.20 9.85 19.43
#